data_AF-A0A7D7FPS1-F1
#
_entry.id   AF-A0A7D7FPS1-F1
#
_cell.length_a   1.000
_cell.length_b   1.000
_cell.length_c   1.000
_cell.angle_alpha   90.00
_cell.angle_beta   90.00
_cell.angle_gamma   90.00
#
_symmetry.space_group_name_H-M   'P 1'
#
loop_
_entity.id
_entity.type
_entity.pdbx_description
1 polymer ?
#
loop_
_entity_poly.entity_id
_entity_poly.type
_entity_poly.pdbx_seq_one_letter_code
_entity_poly.pdbx_strand_id
1 'polypeptide(L)' 'MTVLCDIYLRNSLHFEDALLGKLPEAYAIFDPIVDVMPVIPVLFLLLAFVWQAAVSFR' A
#
# COMPACT_ATOMS: atom_id res chain seq x y z
N MET A 1 24.06 13.89 5.51
CA MET A 1 22.62 14.17 5.77
C MET A 1 21.80 14.22 4.48
N THR A 2 22.33 14.72 3.36
CA THR A 2 21.68 14.73 2.05
C THR A 2 21.59 13.34 1.39
N VAL A 3 22.64 12.52 1.48
CA VAL A 3 22.69 11.18 0.85
C VAL A 3 21.67 10.20 1.45
N LEU A 4 21.48 10.22 2.77
CA LEU A 4 20.50 9.35 3.44
C LEU A 4 19.05 9.70 3.05
N CYS A 5 18.79 10.99 2.83
CA CYS A 5 17.48 11.49 2.43
C CYS A 5 17.18 11.13 0.96
N ASP A 6 18.17 11.20 0.07
CA ASP A 6 18.06 10.76 -1.32
C ASP A 6 17.76 9.25 -1.44
N ILE A 7 18.43 8.43 -0.61
CA ILE A 7 18.20 6.97 -0.57
C ILE A 7 16.77 6.66 -0.09
N TYR A 8 16.28 7.34 0.95
CA TYR A 8 14.91 7.17 1.44
C TYR A 8 13.87 7.57 0.40
N LEU A 9 14.07 8.72 -0.26
CA LEU A 9 13.20 9.19 -1.32
C LEU A 9 13.20 8.22 -2.50
N ARG A 10 14.37 7.77 -2.94
CA ARG A 10 14.52 6.79 -4.03
C ARG A 10 13.88 5.45 -3.71
N ASN A 11 14.01 4.95 -2.48
CA ASN A 11 13.38 3.70 -2.07
C ASN A 11 11.86 3.82 -1.98
N SER A 12 11.35 4.98 -1.54
CA SER A 12 9.92 5.27 -1.54
C SER A 12 9.36 5.37 -2.96
N LEU A 13 10.09 6.02 -3.89
CA LEU A 13 9.71 6.11 -5.30
C LEU A 13 9.75 4.75 -6.01
N HIS A 14 10.74 3.90 -5.70
CA HIS A 14 10.83 2.54 -6.25
C HIS A 14 9.66 1.64 -5.81
N PHE A 15 9.09 1.88 -4.62
CA PHE A 15 7.90 1.18 -4.17
C PHE A 15 6.67 1.57 -5.00
N GLU A 16 6.53 2.86 -5.35
CA GLU A 16 5.46 3.35 -6.24
C GLU A 16 5.63 2.81 -7.69
N ASP A 17 6.87 2.72 -8.19
CA ASP A 17 7.17 2.19 -9.52
C ASP A 17 6.88 0.69 -9.65
N ALA A 18 7.10 -0.09 -8.58
CA ALA A 18 6.76 -1.52 -8.53
C ALA A 18 5.23 -1.77 -8.53
N LEU A 19 4.46 -0.72 -8.29
CA LEU A 19 3.02 -0.75 -8.06
C LEU A 19 2.24 -0.35 -9.32
N LEU A 20 2.88 0.38 -10.25
CA LEU A 20 2.31 0.88 -11.50
C LEU A 20 2.87 0.18 -12.75
N GLY A 21 3.40 -1.03 -12.58
CA GLY A 21 3.81 -1.90 -13.68
C GLY A 21 2.62 -2.63 -14.30
N LYS A 22 2.53 -2.67 -15.63
CA LYS A 22 1.52 -3.50 -16.32
C LYS A 22 1.68 -4.97 -15.91
N LEU A 23 0.58 -5.60 -15.51
CA LEU A 23 0.57 -7.02 -15.27
C LEU A 23 0.80 -7.80 -16.58
N PRO A 24 1.30 -9.05 -16.49
CA PRO A 24 1.34 -9.94 -17.65
C PRO A 24 -0.07 -10.11 -18.26
N GLU A 25 -0.17 -10.36 -19.57
CA GLU A 25 -1.44 -10.36 -20.32
C GLU A 25 -2.52 -11.29 -19.73
N ALA A 26 -2.12 -12.44 -19.16
CA ALA A 26 -3.04 -13.36 -18.48
C ALA A 26 -3.70 -12.78 -17.21
N TYR A 27 -3.11 -11.75 -16.61
CA TYR A 27 -3.56 -11.11 -15.38
C TYR A 27 -4.08 -9.69 -15.59
N ALA A 28 -4.14 -9.19 -16.83
CA ALA A 28 -4.61 -7.84 -17.15
C ALA A 28 -6.05 -7.56 -16.65
N ILE A 29 -6.88 -8.60 -16.51
CA ILE A 29 -8.24 -8.47 -15.96
C ILE A 29 -8.20 -8.07 -14.47
N PHE A 30 -7.12 -8.38 -13.77
CA PHE A 30 -6.93 -8.06 -12.35
C PHE A 30 -6.22 -6.72 -12.12
N ASP A 31 -5.84 -5.98 -13.18
CA ASP A 31 -5.27 -4.62 -13.07
C ASP A 31 -6.03 -3.76 -12.05
N PRO A 32 -7.39 -3.68 -12.09
CA PRO A 32 -8.13 -2.83 -11.15
C PRO A 32 -8.03 -3.28 -9.68
N ILE A 33 -7.74 -4.55 -9.41
CA ILE A 33 -7.58 -5.08 -8.05
C ILE A 33 -6.19 -4.74 -7.52
N VAL A 34 -5.16 -4.86 -8.37
CA VAL A 34 -3.78 -4.52 -8.01
C VAL A 34 -3.65 -3.03 -7.75
N ASP A 35 -4.36 -2.19 -8.49
CA ASP A 35 -4.43 -0.74 -8.26
C ASP A 35 -4.96 -0.38 -6.86
N VAL A 36 -5.81 -1.21 -6.27
CA VAL A 36 -6.43 -0.98 -4.94
C VAL A 36 -5.62 -1.65 -3.81
N MET A 37 -4.83 -2.69 -4.10
CA MET A 37 -4.00 -3.40 -3.13
C MET A 37 -3.12 -2.53 -2.19
N PRO A 38 -2.56 -1.37 -2.62
CA PRO A 38 -1.72 -0.53 -1.75
C PRO A 38 -2.48 0.08 -0.58
N VAL A 39 -3.81 0.15 -0.65
CA VAL A 39 -4.65 0.69 0.43
C VAL A 39 -4.78 -0.26 1.61
N ILE A 40 -4.44 -1.55 1.43
CA ILE A 40 -4.63 -2.61 2.44
C ILE A 40 -4.01 -2.26 3.81
N PRO A 41 -2.79 -1.72 3.94
CA PRO A 41 -2.23 -1.33 5.23
C PRO A 41 -3.09 -0.30 5.98
N VAL A 42 -3.70 0.64 5.26
CA VAL A 42 -4.63 1.62 5.85
C VAL A 42 -5.91 0.93 6.32
N LEU A 43 -6.44 -0.03 5.57
CA LEU A 43 -7.61 -0.80 5.98
C LEU A 43 -7.36 -1.59 7.28
N PHE A 44 -6.15 -2.14 7.48
CA PHE A 44 -5.81 -2.81 8.74
C PHE A 44 -5.71 -1.84 9.92
N LEU A 45 -5.18 -0.63 9.70
CA LEU A 45 -5.21 0.42 10.72
C LEU A 45 -6.66 0.77 11.10
N LEU A 46 -7.53 0.98 10.11
CA LEU A 46 -8.95 1.26 10.36
C LEU A 46 -9.65 0.09 11.05
N LEU A 47 -9.30 -1.15 10.68
CA LEU A 47 -9.82 -2.35 11.32
C LEU A 47 -9.49 -2.40 12.82
N ALA A 48 -8.33 -1.91 13.25
CA ALA A 48 -8.01 -1.81 14.67
C ALA A 48 -9.00 -0.92 15.44
N PHE A 49 -9.43 0.20 14.84
CA PHE A 49 -10.46 1.07 15.42
C PHE A 49 -11.85 0.44 15.38
N VAL A 50 -12.20 -0.26 14.30
CA VAL A 50 -13.45 -1.03 14.21
C VAL A 50 -13.49 -2.11 15.31
N TRP A 51 -12.38 -2.81 15.51
CA TRP A 51 -12.25 -3.82 16.56
C TRP A 51 -12.38 -3.21 17.94
N GLN A 52 -11.69 -2.10 18.20
CA GLN A 52 -11.81 -1.38 19.48
C GLN A 52 -13.22 -0.85 19.72
N ALA A 53 -13.88 -0.30 18.70
CA ALA A 53 -15.28 0.11 18.79
C ALA A 53 -16.23 -1.06 19.10
N ALA A 54 -15.98 -2.25 18.54
CA ALA A 54 -16.78 -3.44 18.81
C ALA A 54 -16.67 -3.95 20.26
N VAL A 55 -15.58 -3.60 20.96
CA VAL A 55 -15.39 -3.89 22.39
C VAL A 55 -15.58 -2.66 23.29
N SER A 56 -16.17 -1.58 22.76
CA SER A 56 -16.46 -0.32 23.46
C SER A 56 -15.23 0.44 23.97
N PHE A 57 -14.08 0.33 23.28
CA PHE A 57 -12.82 1.00 23.66
C PHE A 57 -12.40 0.72 25.11
N ARG A 58 -12.62 -0.52 25.56
CA ARG A 58 -12.14 -1.02 26.85
C ARG A 58 -10.69 -1.48 26.79
#